data_AF-A0AAW1L161-F1
#
_entry.id   AF-A0AAW1L161-F1
#
_cell.length_a   1.000
_cell.length_b   1.000
_cell.length_c   1.000
_cell.angle_alpha   90.00
_cell.angle_beta   90.00
_cell.angle_gamma   90.00
#
_symmetry.space_group_name_H-M   'P 1'
#
loop_
_entity.id
_entity.type
_entity.pdbx_description
1 polymer ?
#
loop_
_entity_poly.entity_id
_entity_poly.type
_entity_poly.pdbx_seq_one_letter_code
_entity_poly.pdbx_strand_id
1 'polypeptide(L)'
;MDFRLATAAQYFGLFNATTVGNFSNHIFAVEIDTLKNLEFQDIDSNHVGIDVNNPQSIASASASYFSEAEARNKSLDLKSAKPMQIWIDYDDIDMVVEVTLAPQSLPRPSKPLLSTRVNLSQVVRDKMFVGLVSSTSPSASSHYVLGWSFSQGRKAQARSLDLSKLPTLPRYGMEFTQLCVRLLGESDKVMKIRNGSSKWCIINVGQFNQ
;
A
#
# COMPACT_ATOMS: atom_id res chain seq x y z
N MET A 1 -5.07 13.24 13.40
CA MET A 1 -5.81 11.97 13.44
C MET A 1 -5.94 11.29 14.79
N ASP A 2 -7.12 10.78 15.10
CA ASP A 2 -7.44 9.94 16.26
C ASP A 2 -8.06 8.65 15.72
N PHE A 3 -7.34 7.52 15.78
CA PHE A 3 -7.82 6.23 15.26
C PHE A 3 -8.79 5.52 16.21
N ARG A 4 -9.16 6.13 17.35
CA ARG A 4 -10.17 5.54 18.25
C ARG A 4 -11.52 5.30 17.56
N LEU A 5 -11.78 6.02 16.48
CA LEU A 5 -12.97 5.86 15.67
C LEU A 5 -12.74 4.99 14.44
N ALA A 6 -11.50 4.62 14.10
CA ALA A 6 -11.25 3.85 12.89
C ALA A 6 -11.89 2.47 12.96
N THR A 7 -12.54 2.06 11.88
CA THR A 7 -13.30 0.81 11.81
C THR A 7 -12.54 -0.22 10.98
N ALA A 8 -12.62 -1.49 11.42
CA ALA A 8 -12.08 -2.62 10.68
C ALA A 8 -12.92 -2.88 9.42
N ALA A 9 -12.61 -3.98 8.72
CA ALA A 9 -13.20 -4.31 7.44
C ALA A 9 -13.02 -3.15 6.45
N GLN A 10 -14.08 -2.74 5.73
CA GLN A 10 -14.01 -1.93 4.51
C GLN A 10 -13.34 -0.55 4.69
N TYR A 11 -13.08 -0.15 5.93
CA TYR A 11 -12.40 1.09 6.27
C TYR A 11 -10.93 0.89 6.68
N PHE A 12 -10.39 -0.32 6.54
CA PHE A 12 -8.98 -0.70 6.69
C PHE A 12 -8.35 -0.42 8.07
N GLY A 13 -9.16 -0.13 9.10
CA GLY A 13 -8.64 0.40 10.36
C GLY A 13 -8.02 1.80 10.22
N LEU A 14 -8.33 2.49 9.13
CA LEU A 14 -7.85 3.83 8.76
C LEU A 14 -8.94 4.88 8.81
N PHE A 15 -10.11 4.52 8.28
CA PHE A 15 -11.22 5.42 8.08
C PHE A 15 -12.37 5.08 9.03
N ASN A 16 -13.35 5.98 9.05
CA ASN A 16 -14.65 5.77 9.67
C ASN A 16 -15.70 6.43 8.79
N ALA A 17 -16.86 5.79 8.62
CA ALA A 17 -18.03 6.29 7.88
C ALA A 17 -18.37 7.78 8.13
N THR A 18 -18.15 8.29 9.34
CA THR A 18 -18.44 9.67 9.74
C THR A 18 -17.40 10.71 9.29
N THR A 19 -16.22 10.27 8.85
CA THR A 19 -15.09 11.13 8.50
C THR A 19 -14.55 10.89 7.10
N VAL A 20 -15.21 10.04 6.30
CA VAL A 20 -14.83 9.75 4.92
C VAL A 20 -14.70 11.04 4.10
N GLY A 21 -13.56 11.21 3.42
CA GLY A 21 -13.28 12.37 2.58
C GLY A 21 -12.94 13.66 3.33
N ASN A 22 -12.90 13.67 4.66
CA ASN A 22 -12.58 14.86 5.43
C ASN A 22 -11.08 15.20 5.33
N PHE A 23 -10.74 16.39 4.82
CA PHE A 23 -9.34 16.86 4.72
C PHE A 23 -8.61 16.91 6.06
N SER A 24 -9.33 16.98 7.19
CA SER A 24 -8.76 16.93 8.54
C SER A 24 -8.25 15.54 8.94
N ASN A 25 -8.48 14.52 8.10
CA ASN A 25 -7.96 13.18 8.31
C ASN A 25 -6.43 13.16 8.21
N HIS A 26 -5.89 13.80 7.17
CA HIS A 26 -4.47 13.75 6.81
C HIS A 26 -3.99 12.31 6.58
N ILE A 27 -4.75 11.53 5.80
CA ILE A 27 -4.35 10.18 5.35
C ILE A 27 -3.97 10.22 3.89
N PHE A 28 -2.80 9.64 3.64
CA PHE A 28 -2.44 9.08 2.36
C PHE A 28 -2.19 7.58 2.56
N ALA A 29 -2.74 6.76 1.67
CA ALA A 29 -2.45 5.33 1.65
C ALA A 29 -2.32 4.79 0.23
N VAL A 30 -1.54 3.71 0.11
CA VAL A 30 -1.60 2.81 -1.02
C VAL A 30 -2.21 1.52 -0.50
N GLU A 31 -3.33 1.11 -1.08
CA GLU A 31 -4.05 -0.10 -0.71
C GLU A 31 -3.73 -1.24 -1.66
N ILE A 32 -3.75 -2.47 -1.13
CA ILE A 32 -3.60 -3.71 -1.90
C ILE A 32 -4.86 -4.51 -1.68
N ASP A 33 -5.97 -4.02 -2.22
CA ASP A 33 -7.30 -4.49 -1.86
C ASP A 33 -7.82 -5.61 -2.76
N THR A 34 -8.63 -6.45 -2.16
CA THR A 34 -8.88 -7.78 -2.66
C THR A 34 -10.26 -8.31 -2.30
N LEU A 35 -11.06 -7.46 -1.65
CA LEU A 35 -12.48 -7.48 -1.68
C LEU A 35 -12.87 -6.55 -2.83
N LYS A 36 -14.12 -6.69 -3.25
CA LYS A 36 -14.80 -5.64 -3.97
C LYS A 36 -15.85 -5.04 -3.04
N ASN A 37 -15.66 -3.78 -2.67
CA ASN A 37 -16.62 -2.92 -1.98
C ASN A 37 -17.31 -2.01 -2.98
N LEU A 38 -18.55 -2.37 -3.34
CA LEU A 38 -19.36 -1.55 -4.24
C LEU A 38 -19.62 -0.14 -3.71
N GLU A 39 -19.65 0.04 -2.38
CA GLU A 39 -19.76 1.33 -1.69
C GLU A 39 -18.62 2.29 -2.06
N PHE A 40 -17.40 1.78 -2.24
CA PHE A 40 -16.20 2.56 -2.56
C PHE A 40 -15.81 2.52 -4.03
N GLN A 41 -16.68 1.94 -4.86
CA GLN A 41 -16.53 1.87 -6.31
C GLN A 41 -15.29 1.07 -6.75
N ASP A 42 -14.95 0.04 -6.00
CA ASP A 42 -13.84 -0.85 -6.32
C ASP A 42 -14.02 -1.47 -7.71
N ILE A 43 -12.93 -1.44 -8.47
CA ILE A 43 -12.92 -1.92 -9.85
C ILE A 43 -13.10 -3.44 -9.90
N ASP A 44 -12.49 -4.19 -8.99
CA ASP A 44 -12.58 -5.65 -8.85
C ASP A 44 -12.15 -6.09 -7.44
N SER A 45 -12.08 -7.40 -7.19
CA SER A 45 -11.63 -7.99 -5.92
C SER A 45 -10.15 -8.39 -5.93
N ASN A 46 -9.32 -7.66 -6.68
CA ASN A 46 -7.89 -7.92 -6.86
C ASN A 46 -7.19 -6.67 -7.42
N HIS A 47 -7.14 -5.59 -6.67
CA HIS A 47 -6.63 -4.29 -7.12
C HIS A 47 -5.61 -3.67 -6.17
N VAL A 48 -4.90 -2.68 -6.72
CA VAL A 48 -4.06 -1.75 -5.96
C VAL A 48 -4.66 -0.37 -6.13
N GLY A 49 -4.70 0.40 -5.06
CA GLY A 49 -5.35 1.71 -5.02
C GLY A 49 -4.49 2.79 -4.36
N ILE A 50 -4.79 4.05 -4.65
CA ILE A 50 -4.20 5.23 -4.01
C ILE A 50 -5.32 6.00 -3.33
N ASP A 51 -5.24 6.12 -2.01
CA ASP A 51 -6.27 6.73 -1.17
C ASP A 51 -5.81 8.05 -0.60
N VAL A 52 -6.70 9.04 -0.64
CA VAL A 52 -6.45 10.36 -0.04
C VAL A 52 -7.66 10.75 0.81
N ASN A 53 -7.51 10.63 2.13
CA ASN A 53 -8.54 10.92 3.14
C ASN A 53 -9.88 10.15 2.98
N ASN A 54 -9.97 9.20 2.04
CA ASN A 54 -11.18 8.47 1.66
C ASN A 54 -10.81 7.03 1.25
N PRO A 55 -11.55 5.98 1.65
CA PRO A 55 -11.38 4.62 1.14
C PRO A 55 -11.73 4.47 -0.35
N GLN A 56 -12.47 5.41 -0.95
CA GLN A 56 -12.58 5.46 -2.40
C GLN A 56 -11.27 5.98 -3.00
N SER A 57 -10.51 5.06 -3.60
CA SER A 57 -9.30 5.33 -4.35
C SER A 57 -9.45 6.46 -5.38
N ILE A 58 -8.50 7.40 -5.41
CA ILE A 58 -8.40 8.41 -6.47
C ILE A 58 -7.81 7.84 -7.77
N ALA A 59 -7.11 6.71 -7.67
CA ALA A 59 -6.62 5.92 -8.79
C ALA A 59 -6.47 4.46 -8.35
N SER A 60 -6.93 3.53 -9.18
CA SER A 60 -6.82 2.10 -8.91
C SER A 60 -6.60 1.30 -10.19
N ALA A 61 -5.98 0.13 -10.06
CA ALA A 61 -5.73 -0.79 -11.17
C ALA A 61 -5.73 -2.24 -10.68
N SER A 62 -6.27 -3.15 -11.49
CA SER A 62 -6.21 -4.59 -11.23
C SER A 62 -4.76 -5.03 -11.06
N ALA A 63 -4.49 -5.86 -10.07
CA ALA A 63 -3.14 -6.28 -9.73
C ALA A 63 -2.46 -6.95 -10.92
N SER A 64 -1.39 -6.33 -11.40
CA SER A 64 -0.61 -6.78 -12.54
C SER A 64 0.79 -6.16 -12.51
N TYR A 65 1.69 -6.69 -13.34
CA TYR A 65 3.03 -6.14 -13.54
C TYR A 65 3.38 -6.11 -15.02
N PHE A 66 4.19 -5.13 -15.43
CA PHE A 66 4.72 -5.09 -16.79
C PHE A 66 5.86 -6.12 -16.94
N SER A 67 5.70 -7.06 -17.88
CA SER A 67 6.73 -8.04 -18.23
C SER A 67 7.59 -7.48 -19.36
N GLU A 68 8.87 -7.21 -19.08
CA GLU A 68 9.84 -6.77 -20.10
C GLU A 68 9.99 -7.80 -21.23
N ALA A 69 10.03 -9.09 -20.86
CA ALA A 69 10.23 -10.18 -21.80
C ALA A 69 9.07 -10.36 -22.78
N GLU A 70 7.84 -10.02 -22.36
CA GLU A 70 6.63 -10.17 -23.18
C GLU A 70 6.07 -8.81 -23.64
N ALA A 71 6.72 -7.71 -23.28
CA ALA A 71 6.31 -6.33 -23.53
C ALA A 71 4.82 -6.05 -23.20
N ARG A 72 4.28 -6.68 -22.16
CA ARG A 72 2.85 -6.59 -21.78
C ARG A 72 2.62 -6.75 -20.27
N ASN A 73 1.47 -6.27 -19.81
CA ASN A 73 1.05 -6.49 -18.42
C ASN A 73 0.61 -7.95 -18.21
N LYS A 74 1.06 -8.54 -17.11
CA LYS A 74 0.67 -9.87 -16.63
C LYS A 74 -0.10 -9.73 -15.33
N SER A 75 -1.29 -10.32 -15.29
CA SER A 75 -2.14 -10.35 -14.10
C SER A 75 -1.43 -11.05 -12.94
N LEU A 76 -1.65 -10.53 -11.74
CA LEU A 76 -1.26 -11.12 -10.47
C LEU A 76 -2.52 -11.41 -9.67
N ASP A 77 -2.54 -12.56 -9.01
CA ASP A 77 -3.58 -12.88 -8.04
C ASP A 77 -3.03 -12.63 -6.63
N LEU A 78 -3.51 -11.56 -6.01
CA LEU A 78 -3.15 -11.15 -4.65
C LEU A 78 -3.52 -12.23 -3.61
N LYS A 79 -4.44 -13.16 -3.94
CA LYS A 79 -4.82 -14.31 -3.11
C LYS A 79 -3.89 -15.52 -3.25
N SER A 80 -2.92 -15.47 -4.16
CA SER A 80 -2.15 -16.66 -4.57
C SER A 80 -1.21 -17.25 -3.51
N ALA A 81 -1.08 -16.62 -2.33
CA ALA A 81 -0.11 -16.97 -1.30
C ALA A 81 1.35 -16.97 -1.77
N LYS A 82 1.63 -16.34 -2.92
CA LYS A 82 2.98 -16.17 -3.45
C LYS A 82 3.52 -14.81 -3.02
N PRO A 83 4.78 -14.74 -2.52
CA PRO A 83 5.39 -13.48 -2.17
C PRO A 83 5.43 -12.49 -3.33
N MET A 84 4.99 -11.27 -3.07
CA MET A 84 5.03 -10.14 -3.99
C MET A 84 5.83 -8.99 -3.41
N GLN A 85 6.32 -8.14 -4.30
CA GLN A 85 7.02 -6.93 -3.95
C GLN A 85 6.34 -5.72 -4.60
N ILE A 86 6.24 -4.66 -3.82
CA ILE A 86 5.65 -3.39 -4.19
C ILE A 86 6.65 -2.26 -3.90
N TRP A 87 6.69 -1.31 -4.82
CA TRP A 87 7.49 -0.10 -4.73
C TRP A 87 6.54 1.08 -4.78
N ILE A 88 6.73 2.03 -3.87
CA ILE A 88 5.94 3.25 -3.80
C ILE A 88 6.92 4.42 -3.80
N ASP A 89 6.91 5.17 -4.89
CA ASP A 89 7.75 6.35 -5.03
C ASP A 89 6.90 7.59 -5.12
N TYR A 90 7.44 8.69 -4.58
CA TYR A 90 6.85 10.01 -4.70
C TYR A 90 7.86 11.03 -5.22
N ASP A 91 7.54 11.63 -6.38
CA ASP A 91 8.26 12.76 -6.95
C ASP A 91 7.67 14.08 -6.41
N ASP A 92 8.47 14.84 -5.66
CA ASP A 92 8.06 16.11 -5.04
C ASP A 92 8.02 17.30 -6.00
N ILE A 93 8.64 17.16 -7.18
CA ILE A 93 8.69 18.19 -8.23
C ILE A 93 7.45 18.08 -9.09
N ASP A 94 7.20 16.89 -9.62
CA ASP A 94 6.07 16.63 -10.51
C ASP A 94 4.78 16.26 -9.74
N MET A 95 4.89 16.08 -8.42
CA MET A 95 3.82 15.66 -7.52
C MET A 95 3.18 14.34 -7.97
N VAL A 96 4.01 13.37 -8.35
CA VAL A 96 3.54 12.07 -8.87
C VAL A 96 3.81 10.98 -7.86
N VAL A 97 2.79 10.19 -7.55
CA VAL A 97 2.91 8.90 -6.87
C VAL A 97 2.97 7.81 -7.92
N GLU A 98 3.99 6.96 -7.84
CA GLU A 98 4.09 5.76 -8.66
C GLU A 98 4.05 4.51 -7.78
N VAL A 99 3.19 3.57 -8.15
CA VAL A 99 3.09 2.27 -7.49
C VAL A 99 3.45 1.19 -8.49
N THR A 100 4.47 0.41 -8.17
CA THR A 100 4.90 -0.75 -8.98
C THR A 100 4.65 -2.02 -8.18
N LEU A 101 4.15 -3.08 -8.80
CA LEU A 101 3.92 -4.39 -8.19
C LEU A 101 4.56 -5.48 -9.06
N ALA A 102 5.14 -6.53 -8.45
CA ALA A 102 5.63 -7.70 -9.15
C ALA A 102 5.76 -8.93 -8.20
N PRO A 103 5.86 -10.16 -8.73
CA PRO A 103 6.33 -11.30 -7.94
C PRO A 103 7.70 -11.02 -7.31
N GLN A 104 7.94 -11.47 -6.08
CA GLN A 104 9.19 -11.20 -5.34
C GLN A 104 10.45 -11.69 -6.08
N SER A 105 10.33 -12.75 -6.87
CA SER A 105 11.46 -13.33 -7.61
C SER A 105 11.88 -12.51 -8.84
N LEU A 106 11.12 -11.47 -9.20
CA LEU A 106 11.39 -10.63 -10.36
C LEU A 106 11.99 -9.27 -9.95
N PRO A 107 12.85 -8.67 -10.80
CA PRO A 107 13.26 -7.30 -10.60
C PRO A 107 12.07 -6.35 -10.71
N ARG A 108 12.24 -5.11 -10.24
CA ARG A 108 11.25 -4.04 -10.41
C ARG A 108 10.97 -3.84 -11.92
N PRO A 109 9.70 -3.93 -12.38
CA PRO A 109 9.31 -3.56 -13.74
C PRO A 109 9.68 -2.11 -14.09
N SER A 110 9.98 -1.85 -15.38
CA SER A 110 10.27 -0.47 -15.84
C SER A 110 9.04 0.42 -15.90
N LYS A 111 7.84 -0.17 -15.95
CA LYS A 111 6.57 0.56 -15.97
C LYS A 111 5.82 0.33 -14.66
N PRO A 112 5.38 1.41 -13.98
CA PRO A 112 4.57 1.28 -12.79
C PRO A 112 3.17 0.76 -13.13
N LEU A 113 2.50 0.16 -12.14
CA LEU A 113 1.10 -0.24 -12.21
C LEU A 113 0.19 1.01 -12.16
N LEU A 114 0.51 1.96 -11.27
CA LEU A 114 -0.18 3.24 -11.13
C LEU A 114 0.83 4.38 -11.22
N SER A 115 0.43 5.47 -11.89
CA SER A 115 1.15 6.75 -11.87
C SER A 115 0.08 7.84 -11.79
N THR A 116 0.07 8.61 -10.70
CA THR A 116 -1.02 9.55 -10.40
C THR A 116 -0.49 10.82 -9.78
N ARG A 117 -0.97 11.97 -10.27
CA ARG A 117 -0.62 13.27 -9.70
C ARG A 117 -1.36 13.49 -8.38
N VAL A 118 -0.62 13.62 -7.29
CA VAL A 118 -1.12 13.87 -5.94
C VAL A 118 -0.24 14.92 -5.27
N ASN A 119 -0.84 16.04 -4.88
CA ASN A 119 -0.15 17.03 -4.07
C ASN A 119 -0.16 16.60 -2.59
N LEU A 120 0.87 15.86 -2.18
CA LEU A 120 1.00 15.40 -0.79
C LEU A 120 1.21 16.55 0.20
N SER A 121 1.60 17.75 -0.23
CA SER A 121 1.72 18.91 0.66
C SER A 121 0.38 19.34 1.26
N GLN A 122 -0.74 18.94 0.65
CA GLN A 122 -2.09 19.22 1.17
C GLN A 122 -2.55 18.17 2.21
N VAL A 123 -1.85 17.04 2.28
CA VAL A 123 -2.22 15.88 3.11
C VAL A 123 -1.23 15.72 4.27
N VAL A 124 0.06 15.70 3.94
CA VAL A 124 1.18 15.47 4.86
C VAL A 124 1.49 16.75 5.63
N ARG A 125 1.55 16.63 6.96
CA ARG A 125 1.97 17.72 7.87
C ARG A 125 3.43 17.55 8.27
N ASP A 126 4.00 18.53 8.98
CA ASP A 126 5.39 18.53 9.46
C ASP A 126 5.83 17.25 10.19
N LYS A 127 4.89 16.56 10.85
CA LYS A 127 5.12 15.28 11.53
C LYS A 127 4.03 14.27 11.17
N MET A 128 4.43 13.18 10.50
CA MET A 128 3.58 12.07 10.07
C MET A 128 4.32 10.73 10.23
N PHE A 129 3.84 9.73 10.95
CA PHE A 129 4.48 8.40 10.95
C PHE A 129 4.40 7.73 9.58
N VAL A 130 5.19 6.69 9.34
CA VAL A 130 4.96 5.75 8.24
C VAL A 130 4.74 4.39 8.85
N GLY A 131 3.72 3.68 8.40
CA GLY A 131 3.33 2.40 8.98
C GLY A 131 2.60 1.50 8.00
N LEU A 132 2.30 0.32 8.51
CA LEU A 132 1.58 -0.73 7.81
C LEU A 132 0.33 -1.05 8.62
N VAL A 133 -0.81 -1.12 7.94
CA VAL A 133 -2.02 -1.65 8.53
C VAL A 133 -2.59 -2.74 7.64
N SER A 134 -3.34 -3.61 8.28
CA SER A 134 -4.18 -4.57 7.62
C SER A 134 -5.42 -4.75 8.48
N SER A 135 -6.55 -5.03 7.85
CA SER A 135 -7.77 -5.39 8.54
C SER A 135 -8.32 -6.66 7.93
N THR A 136 -8.70 -7.60 8.79
CA THR A 136 -9.38 -8.82 8.38
C THR A 136 -10.89 -8.58 8.41
N SER A 137 -11.61 -9.08 7.40
CA SER A 137 -13.06 -9.26 7.46
C SER A 137 -13.38 -10.60 8.17
N PRO A 138 -14.65 -11.00 8.32
CA PRO A 138 -15.04 -12.26 8.97
C PRO A 138 -14.47 -13.55 8.33
N SER A 139 -13.90 -13.49 7.13
CA SER A 139 -13.17 -14.61 6.51
C SER A 139 -11.71 -14.66 6.96
N ALA A 140 -11.23 -15.86 7.32
CA ALA A 140 -9.88 -16.05 7.82
C ALA A 140 -8.82 -15.81 6.73
N SER A 141 -8.07 -14.71 6.86
CA SER A 141 -6.92 -14.38 6.01
C SER A 141 -5.73 -13.97 6.89
N SER A 142 -4.52 -14.19 6.39
CA SER A 142 -3.30 -13.80 7.07
C SER A 142 -2.48 -12.88 6.18
N HIS A 143 -2.04 -11.75 6.75
CA HIS A 143 -1.25 -10.74 6.06
C HIS A 143 0.17 -10.77 6.61
N TYR A 144 1.14 -11.02 5.75
CA TYR A 144 2.55 -11.12 6.12
C TYR A 144 3.36 -10.05 5.39
N VAL A 145 4.11 -9.28 6.16
CA VAL A 145 5.14 -8.39 5.63
C VAL A 145 6.48 -9.06 5.89
N LEU A 146 7.08 -9.63 4.85
CA LEU A 146 8.36 -10.35 4.99
C LEU A 146 9.52 -9.39 5.23
N GLY A 147 9.40 -8.16 4.71
CA GLY A 147 10.36 -7.11 4.94
C GLY A 147 9.90 -5.79 4.34
N TRP A 148 10.43 -4.71 4.87
CA TRP A 148 10.14 -3.35 4.40
C TRP A 148 11.38 -2.47 4.52
N SER A 149 11.50 -1.49 3.64
CA SER A 149 12.53 -0.47 3.67
C SER A 149 11.87 0.86 3.36
N PHE A 150 12.26 1.90 4.09
CA PHE A 150 11.75 3.23 3.89
C PHE A 150 12.91 4.22 3.89
N SER A 151 12.85 5.18 2.98
CA SER A 151 13.81 6.27 2.91
C SER A 151 13.10 7.59 2.63
N GLN A 152 13.73 8.65 3.10
CA GLN A 152 13.23 10.00 2.90
C GLN A 152 14.36 11.00 2.69
N GLY A 153 14.18 11.88 1.69
CA GLY A 153 15.05 12.99 1.31
C GLY A 153 15.67 12.79 -0.07
N ARG A 154 15.91 13.89 -0.79
CA ARG A 154 16.45 14.01 -2.17
C ARG A 154 17.73 13.25 -2.52
N LYS A 155 18.35 12.58 -1.56
CA LYS A 155 19.58 11.80 -1.72
C LYS A 155 19.48 10.42 -1.07
N ALA A 156 18.30 10.05 -0.58
CA ALA A 156 18.05 8.84 0.16
C ALA A 156 17.20 7.92 -0.71
N GLN A 157 17.82 6.83 -1.18
CA GLN A 157 17.12 5.71 -1.79
C GLN A 157 16.85 4.65 -0.74
N ALA A 158 15.73 3.94 -0.89
CA ALA A 158 15.40 2.87 0.02
C ALA A 158 16.40 1.76 -0.20
N ARG A 159 17.04 1.29 0.87
CA ARG A 159 17.96 0.17 0.72
C ARG A 159 17.18 -1.02 0.18
N SER A 160 17.69 -1.60 -0.90
CA SER A 160 17.23 -2.90 -1.37
C SER A 160 17.38 -3.91 -0.22
N LEU A 161 16.28 -4.58 0.14
CA LEU A 161 16.29 -5.73 1.03
C LEU A 161 17.00 -6.89 0.35
N ASP A 162 17.82 -7.56 1.15
CA ASP A 162 18.42 -8.83 0.82
C ASP A 162 17.35 -9.92 0.88
N LEU A 163 16.85 -10.33 -0.30
CA LEU A 163 15.78 -11.32 -0.43
C LEU A 163 16.14 -12.67 0.19
N SER A 164 17.43 -13.01 0.27
CA SER A 164 17.88 -14.27 0.87
C SER A 164 17.73 -14.33 2.39
N LYS A 165 17.59 -13.17 3.03
CA LYS A 165 17.44 -13.03 4.49
C LYS A 165 15.99 -12.91 4.95
N LEU A 166 15.04 -12.90 4.02
CA LEU A 166 13.62 -12.78 4.35
C LEU A 166 13.08 -14.09 4.94
N PRO A 167 12.16 -14.03 5.92
CA PRO A 167 11.53 -15.21 6.47
C PRO A 167 10.67 -15.92 5.42
N THR A 168 10.55 -17.24 5.54
CA THR A 168 9.61 -18.02 4.73
C THR A 168 8.20 -17.94 5.31
N LEU A 169 7.19 -17.93 4.44
CA LEU A 169 5.79 -17.94 4.88
C LEU A 169 5.46 -19.20 5.70
N PRO A 170 4.65 -19.08 6.76
CA PRO A 170 4.14 -20.23 7.49
C PRO A 170 3.33 -21.15 6.57
N ARG A 171 3.66 -22.44 6.55
CA ARG A 171 2.90 -23.47 5.84
C ARG A 171 1.69 -23.86 6.68
N TYR A 172 0.64 -23.03 6.71
CA TYR A 172 -0.67 -23.51 7.16
C TYR A 172 -1.35 -24.29 6.04
N GLY A 173 -2.08 -25.35 6.40
CA GLY A 173 -2.89 -26.14 5.48
C GLY A 173 -3.82 -25.26 4.64
N MET A 174 -4.20 -25.74 3.47
CA MET A 174 -4.72 -25.03 2.27
C MET A 174 -5.99 -24.17 2.42
N GLU A 175 -6.37 -23.73 3.62
CA GLU A 175 -7.63 -23.01 3.89
C GLU A 175 -7.49 -21.50 4.13
N PHE A 176 -6.30 -20.91 4.00
CA PHE A 176 -6.08 -19.48 4.27
C PHE A 176 -5.51 -18.72 3.07
N THR A 177 -6.14 -17.59 2.71
CA THR A 177 -5.58 -16.60 1.80
C THR A 177 -4.40 -15.89 2.47
N GLN A 178 -3.23 -15.86 1.80
CA GLN A 178 -2.04 -15.18 2.30
C GLN A 178 -1.65 -14.04 1.35
N LEU A 179 -1.64 -12.81 1.87
CA LEU A 179 -1.08 -11.65 1.16
C LEU A 179 0.30 -11.35 1.73
N CYS A 180 1.31 -11.43 0.86
CA CYS A 180 2.70 -11.31 1.23
C CYS A 180 3.33 -10.16 0.47
N VAL A 181 3.59 -9.06 1.17
CA VAL A 181 3.92 -7.79 0.54
C VAL A 181 5.23 -7.26 1.11
N ARG A 182 6.19 -7.02 0.22
CA ARG A 182 7.42 -6.29 0.52
C ARG A 182 7.28 -4.85 0.05
N LEU A 183 7.56 -3.88 0.92
CA LEU A 183 7.49 -2.46 0.58
C LEU A 183 8.87 -1.81 0.51
N LEU A 184 9.15 -1.15 -0.60
CA LEU A 184 10.23 -0.17 -0.70
C LEU A 184 9.59 1.21 -0.93
N GLY A 185 9.81 2.14 -0.01
CA GLY A 185 9.36 3.52 -0.13
C GLY A 185 10.52 4.49 -0.31
N GLU A 186 10.56 5.22 -1.43
CA GLU A 186 11.46 6.36 -1.66
C GLU A 186 10.63 7.64 -1.63
N SER A 187 10.94 8.57 -0.71
CA SER A 187 10.22 9.86 -0.63
C SER A 187 11.18 11.03 -0.66
N ASP A 188 11.03 11.96 -1.60
CA ASP A 188 11.87 13.15 -1.66
C ASP A 188 11.30 14.31 -0.80
N LYS A 189 11.98 14.56 0.32
CA LYS A 189 11.89 15.66 1.33
C LYS A 189 11.15 15.38 2.66
N VAL A 190 11.99 15.51 3.70
CA VAL A 190 11.85 15.90 5.13
C VAL A 190 10.72 15.34 6.01
N MET A 191 11.09 14.44 6.92
CA MET A 191 10.50 14.33 8.26
C MET A 191 11.66 14.27 9.26
N LYS A 192 11.89 15.38 9.96
CA LYS A 192 12.95 15.46 10.98
C LYS A 192 12.29 15.44 12.36
N ILE A 193 12.40 14.29 13.03
CA ILE A 193 11.86 14.07 14.37
C ILE A 193 12.84 14.57 15.43
N ARG A 194 12.41 15.57 16.21
CA ARG A 194 12.71 15.65 17.64
C ARG A 194 11.45 16.04 18.42
N ASN A 195 11.26 15.27 19.49
CA ASN A 195 10.27 15.24 20.57
C ASN A 195 8.92 15.99 20.46
N GLY A 196 7.89 15.29 20.93
CA GLY A 196 6.58 15.82 21.26
C GLY A 196 5.54 15.63 20.15
N SER A 197 4.57 14.76 20.47
CA SER A 197 3.23 14.54 19.90
C SER A 197 3.08 13.96 18.46
N SER A 198 2.18 12.96 18.38
CA SER A 198 2.11 11.84 17.42
C SER A 198 0.95 12.00 16.39
N LYS A 199 1.14 11.75 15.07
CA LYS A 199 0.13 11.27 14.06
C LYS A 199 0.76 10.78 12.73
N TRP A 200 0.05 9.98 11.89
CA TRP A 200 0.52 8.83 11.06
C TRP A 200 0.20 8.88 9.53
N CYS A 201 0.97 8.18 8.67
CA CYS A 201 0.80 7.87 7.23
C CYS A 201 0.96 6.34 7.08
N ILE A 202 0.15 5.68 6.26
CA ILE A 202 0.00 4.22 6.30
C ILE A 202 -0.04 3.65 4.88
N ILE A 203 0.72 2.60 4.63
CA ILE A 203 0.55 1.74 3.46
C ILE A 203 -0.35 0.57 3.88
N ASN A 204 -1.46 0.37 3.19
CA ASN A 204 -2.48 -0.62 3.50
C ASN A 204 -2.23 -1.90 2.71
N VAL A 205 -2.16 -3.02 3.41
CA VAL A 205 -2.04 -4.35 2.82
C VAL A 205 -3.38 -5.08 2.98
N GLY A 206 -4.37 -4.63 2.21
CA GLY A 206 -5.53 -5.37 1.72
C GLY A 206 -6.60 -5.92 2.65
N GLN A 207 -7.77 -6.14 2.05
CA GLN A 207 -8.94 -6.82 2.62
C GLN A 207 -9.53 -7.75 1.54
N PHE A 208 -10.07 -8.96 1.78
CA PHE A 208 -10.48 -9.95 0.72
C PHE A 208 -11.94 -10.49 0.75
N ASN A 209 -12.77 -10.32 -0.31
CA ASN A 209 -14.20 -10.78 -0.34
C ASN A 209 -14.31 -12.11 -1.06
N GLN A 210 -15.31 -12.89 -0.62
CA GLN A 210 -15.80 -14.10 -1.30
C GLN A 210 -16.14 -13.79 -2.76
#